data_AF-A0A2G5D6Y3-F1
#
_entry.id   AF-A0A2G5D6Y3-F1
#
_cell.length_a   1.000
_cell.length_b   1.000
_cell.length_c   1.000
_cell.angle_alpha   90.00
_cell.angle_beta   90.00
_cell.angle_gamma   90.00
#
_symmetry.space_group_name_H-M   'P 1'
#
loop_
_entity.id
_entity.type
_entity.pdbx_description
1 polymer ?
#
loop_
_entity_poly.entity_id
_entity_poly.type
_entity_poly.pdbx_seq_one_letter_code
_entity_poly.pdbx_strand_id
1 'polypeptide(L)'
;MDLNASPLPEEDEEEIFEGHEEEGHEEEETAVEEEHIETAVETLRREREERRQRLKREHPEEVPKRNVVQKKDPVVQIHHTRFYDKNKLPPGWLDCPAFGQGIGYIIPSKVPLGEFYNDYVVPGKRYSLRQVIHQQKVLGRELGLVIDLTNTTRYYSPADWKKQGIKHVKIACKGRDSVPDNESVNNFVYEVLQFLSRQKKKFVLVHCTHGHNRTGFMIIHFLMRSQSMSVSEAIQIFVNARPPGIYKHDYIDALYTFYHEKRPETVICPPTPDWKRSSEFDLNGEAVPDEDDDDDGGIAAPLHEDTAPNEILTNDDVLGDAIPYDQQEKMRQFCYHSLKLGAGAKGTSQFPGSHPVSLNRDNLQLLRQRYYYATWKADGTRYMMLITCDGCYLVDRNFCFRRVQMRFPLRQTNEGLAKETHNLTLLDGEMVIDTLEEQKQTRRYLIYDLIAINSVSVIERPFCERWNMVEKEVIEPRNIERQFIHQSRNPHYRYDMEPFRVCRLITSDYN
;
A
#
# COMPACT_ATOMS: atom_id res chain seq x y z
N MET A 1 -7.82 53.60 -25.90
CA MET A 1 -7.97 52.14 -26.11
C MET A 1 -6.60 51.65 -26.56
N ASP A 2 -6.20 50.48 -26.07
CA ASP A 2 -4.82 50.02 -25.83
C ASP A 2 -4.12 50.68 -24.63
N LEU A 3 -3.85 49.87 -23.61
CA LEU A 3 -2.95 50.17 -22.49
C LEU A 3 -2.14 48.91 -22.17
N ASN A 4 -1.22 48.58 -23.07
CA ASN A 4 -0.05 47.74 -22.80
C ASN A 4 1.19 48.59 -23.10
N ALA A 5 1.79 49.19 -22.07
CA ALA A 5 3.18 49.67 -22.10
C ALA A 5 3.64 49.97 -20.65
N SER A 6 4.72 49.31 -20.21
CA SER A 6 5.49 49.71 -19.02
C SER A 6 6.69 50.56 -19.46
N PRO A 7 7.12 51.58 -18.70
CA PRO A 7 8.39 52.24 -18.95
C PRO A 7 9.53 51.61 -18.10
N LEU A 8 10.66 51.38 -18.76
CA LEU A 8 11.98 51.12 -18.15
C LEU A 8 12.60 52.44 -17.67
N PRO A 9 13.50 52.45 -16.67
CA PRO A 9 14.44 53.54 -16.49
C PRO A 9 15.86 53.19 -16.96
N GLU A 10 16.55 54.24 -17.36
CA GLU A 10 17.78 54.37 -18.14
C GLU A 10 19.06 54.16 -17.29
N GLU A 11 20.13 53.82 -18.00
CA GLU A 11 21.53 53.73 -17.55
C GLU A 11 22.15 55.15 -17.49
N ASP A 12 23.02 55.41 -16.52
CA ASP A 12 24.01 56.50 -16.58
C ASP A 12 25.34 56.04 -15.95
N GLU A 13 26.42 56.46 -16.61
CA GLU A 13 27.81 55.97 -16.54
C GLU A 13 28.71 56.70 -15.48
N GLU A 14 29.70 55.94 -15.01
CA GLU A 14 31.08 56.21 -14.51
C GLU A 14 31.58 57.62 -14.09
N GLU A 15 32.30 57.70 -12.95
CA GLU A 15 33.75 58.05 -12.91
C GLU A 15 34.41 57.93 -11.50
N ILE A 16 35.74 57.79 -11.52
CA ILE A 16 36.71 57.32 -10.50
C ILE A 16 37.28 58.48 -9.64
N PHE A 17 37.65 58.28 -8.36
CA PHE A 17 38.98 58.64 -7.77
C PHE A 17 39.19 58.17 -6.31
N GLU A 18 40.46 57.85 -6.00
CA GLU A 18 41.06 57.30 -4.77
C GLU A 18 41.10 58.25 -3.54
N GLY A 19 41.23 57.69 -2.33
CA GLY A 19 41.80 58.40 -1.17
C GLY A 19 41.48 57.78 0.21
N HIS A 20 42.51 57.37 0.94
CA HIS A 20 42.51 56.84 2.31
C HIS A 20 41.95 57.81 3.37
N GLU A 21 41.31 57.29 4.44
CA GLU A 21 41.80 57.26 5.84
C GLU A 21 40.70 56.83 6.82
N GLU A 22 41.14 56.16 7.89
CA GLU A 22 40.39 55.52 8.96
C GLU A 22 39.64 56.54 9.84
N GLU A 23 38.41 56.22 10.29
CA GLU A 23 38.01 56.22 11.71
C GLU A 23 36.51 55.88 11.85
N GLY A 24 36.20 55.08 12.87
CA GLY A 24 34.98 54.27 12.95
C GLY A 24 33.70 54.97 13.37
N HIS A 25 32.58 54.24 13.21
CA HIS A 25 31.51 54.04 14.20
C HIS A 25 30.39 53.18 13.60
N GLU A 26 30.05 52.12 14.34
CA GLU A 26 28.74 51.46 14.47
C GLU A 26 28.09 50.84 13.21
N GLU A 27 28.22 49.51 13.14
CA GLU A 27 27.48 48.61 12.24
C GLU A 27 25.98 48.61 12.58
N GLU A 28 25.16 49.24 11.73
CA GLU A 28 23.74 48.86 11.59
C GLU A 28 23.67 47.59 10.73
N GLU A 29 23.64 46.42 11.39
CA GLU A 29 23.22 45.17 10.76
C GLU A 29 21.75 45.30 10.35
N THR A 30 21.53 45.63 9.07
CA THR A 30 20.23 45.44 8.43
C THR A 30 19.97 43.93 8.33
N ALA A 31 19.15 43.43 9.25
CA ALA A 31 18.64 42.06 9.19
C ALA A 31 17.83 41.90 7.90
N VAL A 32 18.43 41.21 6.92
CA VAL A 32 17.68 40.60 5.82
C VAL A 32 16.81 39.53 6.47
N GLU A 33 15.52 39.82 6.66
CA GLU A 33 14.54 38.80 7.01
C GLU A 33 14.47 37.81 5.85
N GLU A 34 15.21 36.70 5.97
CA GLU A 34 14.95 35.52 5.15
C GLU A 34 13.48 35.13 5.39
N GLU A 35 12.65 35.23 4.35
CA GLU A 35 11.28 34.70 4.37
C GLU A 35 11.36 33.23 4.80
N HIS A 36 10.98 32.96 6.04
CA HIS A 36 10.98 31.61 6.58
C HIS A 36 9.85 30.81 5.91
N ILE A 37 10.18 30.10 4.83
CA ILE A 37 9.26 29.21 4.13
C ILE A 37 9.07 27.95 4.98
N GLU A 38 7.97 27.91 5.72
CA GLU A 38 7.57 26.75 6.53
C GLU A 38 7.34 25.51 5.64
N THR A 39 7.96 24.39 5.98
CA THR A 39 7.81 23.13 5.25
C THR A 39 6.47 22.44 5.55
N ALA A 40 5.95 21.60 4.64
CA ALA A 40 4.73 20.82 4.87
C ALA A 40 4.73 20.03 6.19
N VAL A 41 5.90 19.55 6.62
CA VAL A 41 6.10 18.77 7.85
C VAL A 41 6.00 19.66 9.09
N GLU A 42 6.55 20.88 9.04
CA GLU A 42 6.41 21.86 10.12
C GLU A 42 4.96 22.30 10.27
N THR A 43 4.28 22.58 9.15
CA THR A 43 2.85 22.88 9.16
C THR A 43 2.04 21.74 9.79
N LEU A 44 2.35 20.48 9.45
CA LEU A 44 1.69 19.31 10.07
C LEU A 44 1.84 19.32 11.60
N ARG A 45 3.07 19.56 12.08
CA ARG A 45 3.40 19.54 13.50
C ARG A 45 2.65 20.64 14.24
N ARG A 46 2.60 21.86 13.68
CA ARG A 46 1.84 22.97 14.22
C ARG A 46 0.34 22.67 14.30
N GLU A 47 -0.27 22.24 13.18
CA GLU A 47 -1.71 21.88 13.14
C GLU A 47 -2.04 20.79 14.16
N ARG A 48 -1.16 19.78 14.31
CA ARG A 48 -1.31 18.72 15.31
C ARG A 48 -1.25 19.26 16.74
N GLU A 49 -0.34 20.17 17.04
CA GLU A 49 -0.24 20.80 18.35
C GLU A 49 -1.44 21.68 18.68
N GLU A 50 -1.91 22.48 17.72
CA GLU A 50 -3.11 23.30 17.83
C GLU A 50 -4.35 22.44 18.13
N ARG A 51 -4.54 21.32 17.39
CA ARG A 51 -5.61 20.35 17.66
C ARG A 51 -5.54 19.78 19.07
N ARG A 52 -4.35 19.36 19.51
CA ARG A 52 -4.14 18.83 20.87
C ARG A 52 -4.44 19.87 21.94
N GLN A 53 -4.14 21.14 21.69
CA GLN A 53 -4.48 22.23 22.61
C GLN A 53 -5.99 22.50 22.63
N ARG A 54 -6.66 22.44 21.48
CA ARG A 54 -8.11 22.64 21.37
C ARG A 54 -8.89 21.55 22.11
N LEU A 55 -8.54 20.29 21.89
CA LEU A 55 -9.13 19.14 22.60
C LEU A 55 -8.99 19.29 24.14
N LYS A 56 -7.83 19.77 24.61
CA LYS A 56 -7.61 20.05 26.04
C LYS A 56 -8.51 21.18 26.59
N ARG A 57 -8.90 22.15 25.76
CA ARG A 57 -9.80 23.25 26.15
C ARG A 57 -11.27 22.81 26.15
N GLU A 58 -11.66 21.97 25.20
CA GLU A 58 -13.05 21.52 25.02
C GLU A 58 -13.43 20.36 25.97
N HIS A 59 -12.47 19.51 26.36
CA HIS A 59 -12.69 18.40 27.30
C HIS A 59 -11.63 18.35 28.42
N PRO A 60 -11.72 19.24 29.44
CA PRO A 60 -10.74 19.29 30.53
C PRO A 60 -10.67 18.03 31.40
N GLU A 61 -11.70 17.16 31.39
CA GLU A 61 -11.76 15.95 32.23
C GLU A 61 -11.39 14.63 31.50
N GLU A 62 -11.19 14.64 30.17
CA GLU A 62 -10.81 13.44 29.41
C GLU A 62 -9.31 13.43 29.06
N VAL A 63 -8.46 13.54 30.08
CA VAL A 63 -7.03 13.22 29.91
C VAL A 63 -6.88 11.71 30.12
N PRO A 64 -6.49 10.90 29.12
CA PRO A 64 -6.08 9.53 29.38
C PRO A 64 -4.88 9.58 30.32
N LYS A 65 -5.01 8.97 31.50
CA LYS A 65 -3.90 8.83 32.44
C LYS A 65 -2.72 8.25 31.67
N ARG A 66 -1.61 8.99 31.63
CA ARG A 66 -0.31 8.46 31.20
C ARG A 66 -0.06 7.20 32.01
N ASN A 67 -0.17 6.03 31.37
CA ASN A 67 0.35 4.80 31.93
C ASN A 67 1.87 4.96 32.00
N VAL A 68 2.36 5.29 33.20
CA VAL A 68 3.78 5.15 33.53
C VAL A 68 4.07 3.66 33.42
N VAL A 69 4.67 3.27 32.30
CA VAL A 69 5.25 1.94 32.15
C VAL A 69 6.34 1.83 33.21
N GLN A 70 6.04 1.10 34.28
CA GLN A 70 7.05 0.64 35.22
C GLN A 70 8.06 -0.19 34.43
N LYS A 71 9.32 0.27 34.40
CA LYS A 71 10.45 -0.55 33.97
C LYS A 71 10.46 -1.79 34.87
N LYS A 72 10.01 -2.92 34.34
CA LYS A 72 10.29 -4.23 34.95
C LYS A 72 11.75 -4.56 34.64
N ASP A 73 12.49 -4.92 35.69
CA ASP A 73 13.87 -5.36 35.61
C ASP A 73 14.05 -6.54 34.63
N PRO A 74 15.22 -6.65 33.98
CA PRO A 74 15.47 -7.70 33.01
C PRO A 74 15.58 -9.05 33.72
N VAL A 75 14.52 -9.86 33.62
CA VAL A 75 14.61 -11.29 33.91
C VAL A 75 15.45 -11.92 32.80
N VAL A 76 16.65 -12.36 33.14
CA VAL A 76 17.53 -13.15 32.27
C VAL A 76 16.79 -14.45 31.92
N GLN A 77 16.15 -14.46 30.75
CA GLN A 77 15.59 -15.69 30.18
C GLN A 77 16.73 -16.47 29.54
N ILE A 78 17.03 -17.61 30.13
CA ILE A 78 17.96 -18.60 29.61
C ILE A 78 17.40 -19.08 28.27
N HIS A 79 18.04 -18.70 27.17
CA HIS A 79 17.74 -19.20 25.83
C HIS A 79 17.97 -20.71 25.80
N HIS A 80 16.89 -21.49 25.87
CA HIS A 80 16.92 -22.86 25.38
C HIS A 80 16.89 -22.80 23.84
N THR A 81 18.08 -22.75 23.23
CA THR A 81 18.25 -23.03 21.80
C THR A 81 17.76 -24.45 21.52
N ARG A 82 16.53 -24.59 21.01
CA ARG A 82 16.06 -25.85 20.43
C ARG A 82 16.92 -26.13 19.21
N PHE A 83 17.70 -27.21 19.27
CA PHE A 83 18.45 -27.71 18.11
C PHE A 83 17.45 -28.25 17.09
N TYR A 84 17.08 -27.45 16.09
CA TYR A 84 16.35 -27.93 14.92
C TYR A 84 17.27 -28.85 14.11
N ASP A 85 16.83 -30.08 13.86
CA ASP A 85 17.53 -30.98 12.97
C ASP A 85 17.52 -30.40 11.55
N LYS A 86 18.69 -29.93 11.11
CA LYS A 86 18.89 -29.30 9.80
C LYS A 86 18.52 -30.24 8.64
N ASN A 87 18.50 -31.55 8.89
CA ASN A 87 18.34 -32.56 7.85
C ASN A 87 16.93 -33.18 7.81
N LYS A 88 16.01 -32.79 8.71
CA LYS A 88 14.62 -33.29 8.70
C LYS A 88 13.83 -32.68 7.55
N LEU A 89 13.25 -33.53 6.71
CA LEU A 89 12.35 -33.13 5.61
C LEU A 89 11.09 -32.45 6.17
N PRO A 90 10.50 -31.48 5.45
CA PRO A 90 9.22 -30.92 5.86
C PRO A 90 8.13 -32.00 5.86
N PRO A 91 7.33 -32.12 6.92
CA PRO A 91 6.20 -33.04 6.97
C PRO A 91 5.26 -32.88 5.77
N GLY A 92 4.76 -34.01 5.25
CA GLY A 92 3.90 -34.05 4.07
C GLY A 92 4.55 -33.62 2.73
N TRP A 93 5.84 -33.26 2.73
CA TRP A 93 6.51 -32.75 1.52
C TRP A 93 6.71 -33.83 0.44
N LEU A 94 6.99 -35.07 0.84
CA LEU A 94 7.30 -36.16 -0.10
C LEU A 94 6.15 -36.45 -1.06
N ASP A 95 4.92 -36.48 -0.54
CA ASP A 95 3.73 -36.80 -1.32
C ASP A 95 2.98 -35.58 -1.83
N CYS A 96 3.35 -34.38 -1.38
CA CYS A 96 2.88 -33.13 -1.96
C CYS A 96 3.31 -33.04 -3.44
N PRO A 97 2.38 -32.78 -4.39
CA PRO A 97 2.72 -32.60 -5.80
C PRO A 97 3.76 -31.50 -6.02
N ALA A 98 4.68 -31.66 -6.95
CA ALA A 98 5.83 -30.74 -7.10
C ALA A 98 5.43 -29.30 -7.47
N PHE A 99 4.63 -29.13 -8.53
CA PHE A 99 4.20 -27.82 -9.03
C PHE A 99 2.81 -27.91 -9.67
N GLY A 100 2.17 -26.75 -9.87
CA GLY A 100 0.89 -26.62 -10.57
C GLY A 100 1.04 -26.14 -12.01
N GLN A 101 -0.08 -25.95 -12.70
CA GLN A 101 -0.11 -25.32 -14.02
C GLN A 101 0.27 -23.85 -13.94
N GLY A 102 0.74 -23.31 -15.06
CA GLY A 102 1.07 -21.89 -15.16
C GLY A 102 -0.19 -21.03 -15.12
N ILE A 103 -0.25 -20.07 -14.20
CA ILE A 103 -1.24 -19.00 -14.15
C ILE A 103 -0.61 -17.80 -14.85
N GLY A 104 -0.89 -17.65 -16.14
CA GLY A 104 -0.09 -16.78 -17.00
C GLY A 104 1.38 -17.21 -16.97
N TYR A 105 2.27 -16.32 -16.49
CA TYR A 105 3.70 -16.61 -16.33
C TYR A 105 4.10 -16.98 -14.89
N ILE A 106 3.15 -17.29 -14.01
CA ILE A 106 3.41 -17.66 -12.62
C ILE A 106 3.20 -19.16 -12.42
N ILE A 107 4.15 -19.83 -11.77
CA ILE A 107 4.09 -21.27 -11.48
C ILE A 107 4.03 -21.46 -9.96
N PRO A 108 2.91 -21.93 -9.40
CA PRO A 108 2.86 -22.32 -8.00
C PRO A 108 3.62 -23.64 -7.81
N SER A 109 4.52 -23.68 -6.83
CA SER A 109 5.40 -24.82 -6.56
C SER A 109 5.51 -25.09 -5.07
N LYS A 110 5.75 -26.34 -4.68
CA LYS A 110 6.32 -26.64 -3.36
C LYS A 110 7.79 -26.21 -3.31
N VAL A 111 8.39 -26.16 -2.12
CA VAL A 111 9.80 -25.80 -1.98
C VAL A 111 10.69 -26.87 -2.62
N PRO A 112 11.66 -26.51 -3.48
CA PRO A 112 12.69 -27.46 -3.87
C PRO A 112 13.68 -27.69 -2.74
N LEU A 113 14.22 -28.90 -2.65
CA LEU A 113 15.23 -29.23 -1.65
C LEU A 113 16.60 -29.30 -2.31
N GLY A 114 17.60 -28.63 -1.72
CA GLY A 114 18.97 -28.64 -2.22
C GLY A 114 19.54 -30.05 -2.29
N GLU A 115 20.58 -30.24 -3.11
CA GLU A 115 21.12 -31.56 -3.42
C GLU A 115 21.63 -32.33 -2.20
N PHE A 116 21.92 -31.66 -1.09
CA PHE A 116 22.30 -32.31 0.19
C PHE A 116 21.14 -33.10 0.83
N TYR A 117 19.88 -32.86 0.43
CA TYR A 117 18.74 -33.70 0.83
C TYR A 117 18.61 -34.98 -0.01
N ASN A 118 19.38 -35.17 -1.07
CA ASN A 118 19.22 -36.31 -1.98
C ASN A 118 19.40 -37.67 -1.30
N ASP A 119 20.22 -37.75 -0.25
CA ASP A 119 20.45 -38.99 0.51
C ASP A 119 19.25 -39.32 1.42
N TYR A 120 18.42 -38.32 1.75
CA TYR A 120 17.22 -38.46 2.57
C TYR A 120 15.94 -38.61 1.73
N VAL A 121 16.02 -38.45 0.41
CA VAL A 121 14.87 -38.50 -0.51
C VAL A 121 15.08 -39.57 -1.58
N VAL A 122 14.13 -40.50 -1.65
CA VAL A 122 14.14 -41.60 -2.63
C VAL A 122 14.25 -41.07 -4.08
N PRO A 123 15.05 -41.70 -4.97
CA PRO A 123 15.38 -41.17 -6.31
C PRO A 123 14.20 -40.73 -7.19
N GLY A 124 13.00 -41.31 -7.03
CA GLY A 124 11.79 -40.93 -7.78
C GLY A 124 10.99 -39.76 -7.19
N LYS A 125 11.27 -39.33 -5.95
CA LYS A 125 10.55 -38.25 -5.24
C LYS A 125 11.39 -36.99 -5.05
N ARG A 126 12.63 -37.00 -5.54
CA ARG A 126 13.53 -35.83 -5.48
C ARG A 126 12.95 -34.66 -6.26
N TYR A 127 13.06 -33.48 -5.68
CA TYR A 127 12.65 -32.21 -6.29
C TYR A 127 13.68 -31.13 -5.96
N SER A 128 14.86 -31.29 -6.55
CA SER A 128 15.99 -30.37 -6.45
C SER A 128 15.90 -29.22 -7.45
N LEU A 129 16.70 -28.18 -7.24
CA LEU A 129 16.78 -27.02 -8.14
C LEU A 129 17.02 -27.43 -9.60
N ARG A 130 17.94 -28.38 -9.84
CA ARG A 130 18.20 -28.92 -11.20
C ARG A 130 16.96 -29.58 -11.79
N GLN A 131 16.22 -30.35 -10.98
CA GLN A 131 15.00 -31.01 -11.41
C GLN A 131 13.90 -29.99 -11.70
N VAL A 132 13.73 -28.94 -10.89
CA VAL A 132 12.77 -27.87 -11.14
C VAL A 132 13.03 -27.23 -12.49
N ILE A 133 14.27 -26.77 -12.73
CA ILE A 133 14.65 -26.11 -13.98
C ILE A 133 14.43 -27.04 -15.17
N HIS A 134 14.86 -28.31 -15.06
CA HIS A 134 14.69 -29.29 -16.13
C HIS A 134 13.20 -29.56 -16.42
N GLN A 135 12.40 -29.84 -15.40
CA GLN A 135 10.98 -30.13 -15.54
C GLN A 135 10.21 -28.95 -16.16
N GLN A 136 10.47 -27.71 -15.72
CA GLN A 136 9.83 -26.54 -16.32
C GLN A 136 10.29 -26.30 -17.76
N LYS A 137 11.58 -26.50 -18.05
CA LYS A 137 12.11 -26.37 -19.41
C LYS A 137 11.49 -27.39 -20.38
N VAL A 138 11.27 -28.64 -19.94
CA VAL A 138 10.56 -29.67 -20.73
C VAL A 138 9.13 -29.25 -21.05
N LEU A 139 8.47 -28.51 -20.16
CA LEU A 139 7.15 -27.93 -20.39
C LEU A 139 7.17 -26.62 -21.20
N GLY A 140 8.33 -26.23 -21.76
CA GLY A 140 8.49 -24.99 -22.51
C GLY A 140 8.48 -23.72 -21.64
N ARG A 141 8.69 -23.85 -20.33
CA ARG A 141 8.67 -22.74 -19.36
C ARG A 141 10.09 -22.41 -18.91
N GLU A 142 10.63 -21.30 -19.40
CA GLU A 142 11.93 -20.79 -18.95
C GLU A 142 11.77 -19.96 -17.68
N LEU A 143 12.42 -20.35 -16.57
CA LEU A 143 12.38 -19.59 -15.32
C LEU A 143 13.29 -18.36 -15.38
N GLY A 144 12.83 -17.23 -14.84
CA GLY A 144 13.67 -16.04 -14.65
C GLY A 144 13.59 -15.42 -13.26
N LEU A 145 12.58 -15.78 -12.47
CA LEU A 145 12.43 -15.34 -11.08
C LEU A 145 11.92 -16.49 -10.21
N VAL A 146 12.46 -16.58 -8.99
CA VAL A 146 11.95 -17.42 -7.91
C VAL A 146 11.59 -16.51 -6.74
N ILE A 147 10.36 -16.66 -6.26
CA ILE A 147 9.88 -16.02 -5.04
C ILE A 147 9.72 -17.10 -3.97
N ASP A 148 10.52 -16.97 -2.92
CA ASP A 148 10.55 -17.85 -1.76
C ASP A 148 9.78 -17.23 -0.59
N LEU A 149 8.64 -17.84 -0.24
CA LEU A 149 7.74 -17.43 0.83
C LEU A 149 7.99 -18.16 2.16
N THR A 150 9.02 -19.02 2.22
CA THR A 150 9.35 -19.76 3.44
C THR A 150 9.99 -18.83 4.48
N ASN A 151 9.82 -19.13 5.76
CA ASN A 151 10.50 -18.40 6.84
C ASN A 151 11.81 -19.08 7.29
N THR A 152 12.48 -19.76 6.36
CA THR A 152 13.76 -20.44 6.65
C THR A 152 14.72 -20.34 5.47
N THR A 153 15.99 -20.60 5.74
CA THR A 153 17.04 -20.71 4.70
C THR A 153 17.59 -22.14 4.60
N ARG A 154 17.01 -23.10 5.33
CA ARG A 154 17.54 -24.46 5.42
C ARG A 154 17.32 -25.32 4.17
N TYR A 155 16.37 -24.98 3.31
CA TYR A 155 15.97 -25.87 2.21
C TYR A 155 16.94 -25.86 1.01
N TYR A 156 17.50 -24.70 0.67
CA TYR A 156 18.46 -24.57 -0.43
C TYR A 156 19.22 -23.23 -0.32
N SER A 157 20.33 -23.10 -1.05
CA SER A 157 21.07 -21.83 -1.13
C SER A 157 20.52 -20.94 -2.25
N PRO A 158 20.16 -19.67 -1.97
CA PRO A 158 19.79 -18.69 -3.00
C PRO A 158 20.83 -18.50 -4.11
N ALA A 159 22.11 -18.77 -3.81
CA ALA A 159 23.20 -18.66 -4.78
C ALA A 159 23.05 -19.65 -5.94
N ASP A 160 22.39 -20.79 -5.73
CA ASP A 160 22.26 -21.82 -6.76
C ASP A 160 21.29 -21.41 -7.88
N TRP A 161 20.29 -20.57 -7.56
CA TRP A 161 19.45 -19.93 -8.57
C TRP A 161 20.21 -18.88 -9.38
N LYS A 162 21.01 -18.05 -8.69
CA LYS A 162 21.80 -16.98 -9.33
C LYS A 162 22.82 -17.54 -10.33
N LYS A 163 23.46 -18.67 -10.00
CA LYS A 163 24.38 -19.38 -10.92
C LYS A 163 23.71 -19.82 -12.22
N GLN A 164 22.39 -20.02 -12.21
CA GLN A 164 21.59 -20.37 -13.39
C GLN A 164 20.99 -19.14 -14.09
N GLY A 165 21.36 -17.92 -13.68
CA GLY A 165 20.82 -16.68 -14.24
C GLY A 165 19.38 -16.37 -13.80
N ILE A 166 18.90 -16.99 -12.72
CA ILE A 166 17.54 -16.83 -12.21
C ILE A 166 17.58 -15.90 -10.99
N LYS A 167 16.78 -14.82 -11.00
CA LYS A 167 16.66 -13.91 -9.85
C LYS A 167 15.97 -14.68 -8.71
N HIS A 168 16.49 -14.56 -7.49
CA HIS A 168 15.86 -15.10 -6.28
C HIS A 168 15.47 -13.95 -5.36
N VAL A 169 14.23 -13.96 -4.88
CA VAL A 169 13.67 -13.00 -3.93
C VAL A 169 13.03 -13.78 -2.79
N LYS A 170 13.40 -13.44 -1.54
CA LYS A 170 12.80 -14.01 -0.35
C LYS A 170 11.83 -13.01 0.28
N ILE A 171 10.57 -13.41 0.46
CA ILE A 171 9.54 -12.66 1.19
C ILE A 171 9.12 -13.56 2.35
N ALA A 172 9.80 -13.42 3.48
CA ALA A 172 9.60 -14.30 4.62
C ALA A 172 8.25 -14.02 5.30
N CYS A 173 7.25 -14.86 5.04
CA CYS A 173 5.96 -14.75 5.72
C CYS A 173 6.09 -15.25 7.17
N LYS A 174 5.85 -14.36 8.13
CA LYS A 174 5.90 -14.64 9.57
C LYS A 174 4.57 -15.22 10.08
N GLY A 175 4.62 -15.99 11.15
CA GLY A 175 3.43 -16.52 11.84
C GLY A 175 2.96 -17.88 11.33
N ARG A 176 2.80 -18.83 12.25
CA ARG A 176 2.45 -20.24 11.97
C ARG A 176 1.03 -20.40 11.40
N ASP A 177 0.09 -19.55 11.83
CA ASP A 177 -1.34 -19.64 11.49
C ASP A 177 -1.96 -18.28 11.14
N SER A 178 -1.17 -17.39 10.57
CA SER A 178 -1.67 -16.14 10.00
C SER A 178 -1.49 -16.12 8.50
N VAL A 179 -2.37 -15.38 7.83
CA VAL A 179 -2.16 -14.98 6.44
C VAL A 179 -0.94 -14.07 6.32
N PRO A 180 -0.27 -14.03 5.15
CA PRO A 180 0.76 -13.04 4.90
C PRO A 180 0.25 -11.61 5.16
N ASP A 181 1.08 -10.78 5.79
CA ASP A 181 0.76 -9.39 6.05
C ASP A 181 0.70 -8.57 4.74
N ASN A 182 0.00 -7.43 4.79
CA ASN A 182 -0.24 -6.60 3.62
C ASN A 182 1.06 -6.04 3.00
N GLU A 183 2.10 -5.77 3.79
CA GLU A 183 3.39 -5.29 3.29
C GLU A 183 4.10 -6.37 2.48
N SER A 184 4.11 -7.61 2.99
CA SER A 184 4.59 -8.79 2.25
C SER A 184 3.83 -9.00 0.95
N VAL A 185 2.50 -8.82 0.95
CA VAL A 185 1.67 -8.88 -0.26
C VAL A 185 2.04 -7.76 -1.24
N ASN A 186 2.21 -6.52 -0.78
CA ASN A 186 2.60 -5.39 -1.62
C ASN A 186 3.98 -5.62 -2.27
N ASN A 187 4.93 -6.14 -1.50
CA ASN A 187 6.25 -6.54 -2.00
C ASN A 187 6.16 -7.64 -3.07
N PHE A 188 5.35 -8.67 -2.83
CA PHE A 188 5.13 -9.74 -3.79
C PHE A 188 4.58 -9.21 -5.11
N VAL A 189 3.48 -8.46 -5.05
CA VAL A 189 2.78 -7.95 -6.25
C VAL A 189 3.70 -7.03 -7.04
N TYR A 190 4.43 -6.13 -6.37
CA TYR A 190 5.39 -5.24 -7.02
C TYR A 190 6.51 -6.01 -7.72
N GLU A 191 7.14 -6.97 -7.05
CA GLU A 191 8.24 -7.76 -7.62
C GLU A 191 7.80 -8.54 -8.87
N VAL A 192 6.62 -9.16 -8.82
CA VAL A 192 6.06 -9.88 -9.96
C VAL A 192 5.74 -8.93 -11.12
N LEU A 193 5.04 -7.82 -10.88
CA LEU A 193 4.71 -6.84 -11.92
C LEU A 193 5.96 -6.25 -12.56
N GLN A 194 6.96 -5.88 -11.75
CA GLN A 194 8.24 -5.37 -12.25
C GLN A 194 8.95 -6.40 -13.10
N PHE A 195 9.02 -7.66 -12.67
CA PHE A 195 9.64 -8.72 -13.44
C PHE A 195 8.93 -8.95 -14.78
N LEU A 196 7.60 -9.10 -14.77
CA LEU A 196 6.81 -9.34 -15.98
C LEU A 196 6.87 -8.18 -16.97
N SER A 197 6.99 -6.94 -16.50
CA SER A 197 7.17 -5.77 -17.36
C SER A 197 8.52 -5.75 -18.10
N ARG A 198 9.58 -6.31 -17.48
CA ARG A 198 10.97 -6.27 -18.01
C ARG A 198 11.32 -7.52 -18.81
N GLN A 199 10.89 -8.69 -18.35
CA GLN A 199 11.32 -10.00 -18.87
C GLN A 199 10.16 -10.67 -19.60
N LYS A 200 10.03 -10.40 -20.89
CA LYS A 200 8.99 -11.04 -21.72
C LYS A 200 9.27 -12.54 -21.84
N LYS A 201 8.23 -13.36 -21.67
CA LYS A 201 8.21 -14.83 -21.88
C LYS A 201 8.98 -15.69 -20.87
N LYS A 202 9.50 -15.13 -19.77
CA LYS A 202 10.05 -15.92 -18.66
C LYS A 202 9.03 -16.08 -17.53
N PHE A 203 9.12 -17.20 -16.82
CA PHE A 203 8.22 -17.57 -15.75
C PHE A 203 8.77 -17.22 -14.37
N VAL A 204 7.84 -16.95 -13.46
CA VAL A 204 8.06 -16.74 -12.02
C VAL A 204 7.65 -18.01 -11.29
N LEU A 205 8.58 -18.67 -10.61
CA LEU A 205 8.27 -19.78 -9.70
C LEU A 205 7.97 -19.20 -8.31
N VAL A 206 6.79 -19.46 -7.77
CA VAL A 206 6.39 -19.00 -6.42
C VAL A 206 6.20 -20.22 -5.53
N HIS A 207 6.89 -20.26 -4.39
CA HIS A 207 6.75 -21.36 -3.46
C HIS A 207 6.71 -20.90 -1.99
N CYS A 208 5.89 -21.57 -1.19
CA CYS A 208 6.12 -21.72 0.25
C CYS A 208 6.67 -23.15 0.49
N THR A 209 6.42 -23.76 1.65
CA THR A 209 6.82 -25.15 1.92
C THR A 209 6.10 -26.13 0.96
N HIS A 210 4.76 -26.07 0.91
CA HIS A 210 3.95 -27.00 0.09
C HIS A 210 3.33 -26.36 -1.18
N GLY A 211 3.37 -25.03 -1.30
CA GLY A 211 2.91 -24.32 -2.49
C GLY A 211 1.39 -24.22 -2.66
N HIS A 212 0.64 -24.10 -1.56
CA HIS A 212 -0.83 -24.06 -1.56
C HIS A 212 -1.38 -22.80 -0.87
N ASN A 213 -1.38 -22.70 0.46
CA ASN A 213 -2.02 -21.59 1.18
C ASN A 213 -1.33 -20.23 0.97
N ARG A 214 -0.11 -20.02 1.49
CA ARG A 214 0.66 -18.77 1.31
C ARG A 214 0.90 -18.44 -0.18
N THR A 215 1.25 -19.45 -0.97
CA THR A 215 1.45 -19.31 -2.42
C THR A 215 0.17 -18.86 -3.13
N GLY A 216 -0.96 -19.51 -2.85
CA GLY A 216 -2.26 -19.16 -3.42
C GLY A 216 -2.70 -17.76 -3.01
N PHE A 217 -2.54 -17.42 -1.74
CA PHE A 217 -2.89 -16.10 -1.21
C PHE A 217 -2.16 -14.98 -1.95
N MET A 218 -0.84 -15.11 -2.09
CA MET A 218 -0.01 -14.16 -2.82
C MET A 218 -0.43 -14.05 -4.30
N ILE A 219 -0.61 -15.20 -4.97
CA ILE A 219 -0.99 -15.25 -6.39
C ILE A 219 -2.38 -14.64 -6.61
N ILE A 220 -3.36 -14.92 -5.75
CA ILE A 220 -4.70 -14.35 -5.85
C ILE A 220 -4.65 -12.83 -5.66
N HIS A 221 -3.87 -12.32 -4.71
CA HIS A 221 -3.66 -10.88 -4.60
C HIS A 221 -3.06 -10.26 -5.87
N PHE A 222 -2.11 -10.93 -6.52
CA PHE A 222 -1.58 -10.49 -7.81
C PHE A 222 -2.65 -10.50 -8.91
N LEU A 223 -3.47 -11.55 -9.00
CA LEU A 223 -4.54 -11.64 -10.01
C LEU A 223 -5.55 -10.49 -9.85
N MET A 224 -6.05 -10.28 -8.63
CA MET A 224 -7.02 -9.22 -8.31
C MET A 224 -6.49 -7.80 -8.60
N ARG A 225 -5.17 -7.61 -8.57
CA ARG A 225 -4.51 -6.31 -8.80
C ARG A 225 -3.98 -6.13 -10.22
N SER A 226 -4.02 -7.18 -11.05
CA SER A 226 -3.53 -7.14 -12.44
C SER A 226 -4.64 -7.33 -13.47
N GLN A 227 -5.80 -7.82 -13.06
CA GLN A 227 -6.94 -8.15 -13.91
C GLN A 227 -8.25 -7.79 -13.21
N SER A 228 -9.24 -7.34 -13.97
CA SER A 228 -10.59 -7.09 -13.44
C SER A 228 -11.34 -8.42 -13.26
N MET A 229 -11.36 -8.95 -12.04
CA MET A 229 -12.09 -10.16 -11.65
C MET A 229 -12.52 -10.11 -10.19
N SER A 230 -13.42 -11.01 -9.81
CA SER A 230 -13.85 -11.24 -8.42
C SER A 230 -12.90 -12.16 -7.64
N VAL A 231 -12.99 -12.12 -6.31
CA VAL A 231 -12.21 -13.03 -5.44
C VAL A 231 -12.55 -14.50 -5.74
N SER A 232 -13.81 -14.80 -6.01
CA SER A 232 -14.26 -16.15 -6.38
C SER A 232 -13.60 -16.66 -7.67
N GLU A 233 -13.53 -15.82 -8.71
CA GLU A 233 -12.87 -16.17 -9.97
C GLU A 233 -11.37 -16.39 -9.78
N ALA A 234 -10.70 -15.51 -9.02
CA ALA A 234 -9.28 -15.64 -8.74
C ALA A 234 -8.95 -16.91 -7.93
N ILE A 235 -9.79 -17.25 -6.94
CA ILE A 235 -9.69 -18.52 -6.20
C ILE A 235 -9.83 -19.70 -7.17
N GLN A 236 -10.84 -19.68 -8.05
CA GLN A 236 -11.07 -20.78 -8.98
C GLN A 236 -9.92 -20.97 -9.97
N ILE A 237 -9.30 -19.88 -10.45
CA ILE A 237 -8.08 -19.94 -11.27
C ILE A 237 -6.97 -20.67 -10.53
N PHE A 238 -6.76 -20.37 -9.25
CA PHE A 238 -5.74 -21.03 -8.44
C PHE A 238 -6.08 -22.50 -8.17
N VAL A 239 -7.33 -22.83 -7.84
CA VAL A 239 -7.82 -24.21 -7.65
C VAL A 239 -7.55 -25.04 -8.89
N ASN A 240 -7.88 -24.53 -10.08
CA ASN A 240 -7.68 -25.23 -11.35
C ASN A 240 -6.19 -25.45 -11.66
N ALA A 241 -5.34 -24.47 -11.35
CA ALA A 241 -3.92 -24.55 -11.60
C ALA A 241 -3.17 -25.42 -10.58
N ARG A 242 -3.62 -25.42 -9.33
CA ARG A 242 -2.96 -26.11 -8.21
C ARG A 242 -4.00 -26.76 -7.28
N PRO A 243 -4.64 -27.87 -7.69
CA PRO A 243 -5.65 -28.52 -6.86
C PRO A 243 -5.10 -29.00 -5.51
N PRO A 244 -5.88 -28.89 -4.41
CA PRO A 244 -7.25 -28.36 -4.34
C PRO A 244 -7.33 -26.83 -4.20
N GLY A 245 -6.21 -26.12 -4.33
CA GLY A 245 -6.10 -24.69 -4.10
C GLY A 245 -5.69 -24.37 -2.65
N ILE A 246 -6.21 -23.26 -2.14
CA ILE A 246 -6.11 -22.92 -0.71
C ILE A 246 -7.08 -23.81 0.05
N TYR A 247 -6.60 -24.47 1.10
CA TYR A 247 -7.40 -25.39 1.94
C TYR A 247 -7.50 -24.93 3.41
N LYS A 248 -6.90 -23.78 3.75
CA LYS A 248 -7.06 -23.10 5.04
C LYS A 248 -8.18 -22.05 4.93
N HIS A 249 -9.16 -22.09 5.84
CA HIS A 249 -10.39 -21.29 5.76
C HIS A 249 -10.15 -19.80 6.03
N ASP A 250 -9.32 -19.48 7.02
CA ASP A 250 -8.85 -18.15 7.39
C ASP A 250 -8.21 -17.41 6.21
N TYR A 251 -7.49 -18.13 5.34
CA TYR A 251 -6.91 -17.56 4.13
C TYR A 251 -7.98 -17.10 3.12
N ILE A 252 -9.03 -17.89 2.95
CA ILE A 252 -10.14 -17.56 2.04
C ILE A 252 -10.93 -16.37 2.60
N ASP A 253 -11.24 -16.39 3.90
CA ASP A 253 -11.98 -15.30 4.54
C ASP A 253 -11.22 -13.97 4.51
N ALA A 254 -9.90 -14.02 4.73
CA ALA A 254 -9.04 -12.85 4.64
C ALA A 254 -9.04 -12.23 3.24
N LEU A 255 -9.10 -13.04 2.16
CA LEU A 255 -9.20 -12.53 0.80
C LEU A 255 -10.51 -11.78 0.55
N TYR A 256 -11.66 -12.36 0.93
CA TYR A 256 -12.96 -11.70 0.79
C TYR A 256 -13.05 -10.43 1.64
N THR A 257 -12.54 -10.50 2.86
CA THR A 257 -12.50 -9.35 3.78
C THR A 257 -11.65 -8.23 3.22
N PHE A 258 -10.43 -8.54 2.74
CA PHE A 258 -9.53 -7.54 2.17
C PHE A 258 -10.17 -6.82 0.99
N TYR A 259 -10.76 -7.55 0.03
CA TYR A 259 -11.34 -6.97 -1.18
C TYR A 259 -12.77 -6.43 -1.01
N HIS A 260 -13.29 -6.40 0.21
CA HIS A 260 -14.65 -5.97 0.54
C HIS A 260 -15.73 -6.75 -0.20
N GLU A 261 -15.46 -7.99 -0.60
CA GLU A 261 -16.43 -8.84 -1.28
C GLU A 261 -17.18 -9.71 -0.27
N LYS A 262 -18.46 -9.99 -0.52
CA LYS A 262 -19.21 -10.95 0.29
C LYS A 262 -18.87 -12.36 -0.19
N ARG A 263 -18.40 -13.21 0.72
CA ARG A 263 -18.16 -14.62 0.40
C ARG A 263 -19.46 -15.32 -0.01
N PRO A 264 -19.55 -15.89 -1.23
CA PRO A 264 -20.71 -16.68 -1.63
C PRO A 264 -20.75 -18.02 -0.89
N GLU A 265 -21.96 -18.51 -0.58
CA GLU A 265 -22.16 -19.82 0.05
C GLU A 265 -21.61 -20.99 -0.80
N THR A 266 -21.53 -20.79 -2.12
CA THR A 266 -20.97 -21.77 -3.05
C THR A 266 -19.47 -21.99 -2.89
N VAL A 267 -18.76 -21.07 -2.22
CA VAL A 267 -17.31 -21.16 -2.02
C VAL A 267 -17.04 -21.96 -0.75
N ILE A 268 -16.84 -23.26 -0.95
CA ILE A 268 -16.52 -24.22 0.11
C ILE A 268 -15.00 -24.41 0.16
N CYS A 269 -14.43 -24.29 1.36
CA CYS A 269 -13.02 -24.60 1.57
C CYS A 269 -12.82 -26.11 1.46
N PRO A 270 -11.90 -26.59 0.59
CA PRO A 270 -11.64 -28.02 0.49
C PRO A 270 -11.04 -28.56 1.80
N PRO A 271 -11.24 -29.85 2.11
CA PRO A 271 -10.59 -30.47 3.27
C PRO A 271 -9.07 -30.50 3.10
N THR A 272 -8.34 -30.56 4.21
CA THR A 272 -6.88 -30.74 4.20
C THR A 272 -6.52 -31.95 3.33
N PRO A 273 -5.57 -31.83 2.38
CA PRO A 273 -5.20 -32.94 1.50
C PRO A 273 -4.64 -34.16 2.25
N ASP A 274 -4.85 -35.36 1.70
CA ASP A 274 -4.39 -36.61 2.34
C ASP A 274 -2.87 -36.64 2.58
N TRP A 275 -2.07 -36.12 1.63
CA TRP A 275 -0.61 -36.04 1.73
C TRP A 275 -0.13 -35.16 2.90
N LYS A 276 -1.01 -34.30 3.43
CA LYS A 276 -0.74 -33.45 4.59
C LYS A 276 -1.29 -34.09 5.87
N ARG A 277 -2.50 -34.67 5.82
CA ARG A 277 -3.09 -35.41 6.95
C ARG A 277 -2.25 -36.60 7.41
N SER A 278 -1.60 -37.31 6.49
CA SER A 278 -0.71 -38.44 6.84
C SER A 278 0.52 -38.04 7.66
N SER A 279 0.81 -36.74 7.76
CA SER A 279 1.87 -36.21 8.63
C SER A 279 1.37 -35.57 9.93
N GLU A 280 0.05 -35.43 10.11
CA GLU A 280 -0.57 -34.84 11.32
C GLU A 280 -0.73 -35.86 12.46
N PHE A 281 -0.61 -37.15 12.18
CA PHE A 281 -0.73 -38.21 13.19
C PHE A 281 0.56 -39.02 13.29
N ASP A 282 1.03 -39.26 14.51
CA ASP A 282 2.15 -40.18 14.72
C ASP A 282 1.71 -41.64 14.56
N LEU A 283 2.67 -42.58 14.64
CA LEU A 283 2.42 -44.02 14.54
C LEU A 283 1.47 -44.56 15.63
N ASN A 284 1.15 -43.74 16.65
CA ASN A 284 0.25 -44.05 17.74
C ASN A 284 -1.13 -43.37 17.58
N GLY A 285 -1.34 -42.57 16.52
CA GLY A 285 -2.59 -41.85 16.26
C GLY A 285 -2.75 -40.55 17.06
N GLU A 286 -1.69 -40.07 17.70
CA GLU A 286 -1.67 -38.79 18.42
C GLU A 286 -1.36 -37.65 17.43
N ALA A 287 -2.02 -36.51 17.61
CA ALA A 287 -1.79 -35.34 16.77
C ALA A 287 -0.36 -34.80 16.99
N VAL A 288 0.47 -34.82 15.94
CA VAL A 288 1.78 -34.19 15.98
C VAL A 288 1.54 -32.67 15.93
N PRO A 289 2.15 -31.85 16.82
CA PRO A 289 2.10 -30.42 16.67
C PRO A 289 2.58 -30.05 15.26
N ASP A 290 1.85 -29.21 14.53
CA ASP A 290 2.19 -28.75 13.19
C ASP A 290 3.53 -27.97 13.21
N GLU A 291 4.69 -28.63 13.32
CA GLU A 291 6.07 -28.07 13.23
C GLU A 291 6.40 -27.50 11.85
N ASP A 292 5.38 -27.26 11.04
CA ASP A 292 5.41 -27.16 9.59
C ASP A 292 5.64 -25.76 9.02
N ASP A 293 5.73 -24.76 9.87
CA ASP A 293 6.24 -23.46 9.48
C ASP A 293 7.41 -23.12 10.39
N ASP A 294 8.57 -22.96 9.74
CA ASP A 294 9.84 -22.60 10.35
C ASP A 294 9.74 -21.23 11.06
N ASP A 295 9.11 -21.22 12.22
CA ASP A 295 9.06 -20.08 13.12
C ASP A 295 10.30 -20.11 14.02
N ASP A 296 11.15 -19.10 13.87
CA ASP A 296 12.26 -18.83 14.77
C ASP A 296 11.70 -18.19 16.05
N GLY A 297 11.03 -19.01 16.87
CA GLY A 297 10.75 -18.74 18.28
C GLY A 297 10.02 -17.44 18.63
N GLY A 298 9.18 -16.89 17.76
CA GLY A 298 8.36 -15.73 18.06
C GLY A 298 7.08 -16.15 18.75
N ILE A 299 6.89 -15.80 20.03
CA ILE A 299 5.58 -15.96 20.69
C ILE A 299 4.56 -15.16 19.87
N ALA A 300 3.66 -15.88 19.19
CA ALA A 300 2.51 -15.28 18.53
C ALA A 300 1.69 -14.55 19.60
N ALA A 301 1.48 -13.25 19.41
CA ALA A 301 0.50 -12.52 20.20
C ALA A 301 -0.88 -13.17 19.95
N PRO A 302 -1.71 -13.39 20.99
CA PRO A 302 -3.04 -13.94 20.81
C PRO A 302 -3.82 -13.09 19.79
N LEU A 303 -4.50 -13.75 18.87
CA LEU A 303 -5.59 -13.16 18.09
C LEU A 303 -6.61 -12.64 19.11
N HIS A 304 -6.73 -11.32 19.22
CA HIS A 304 -7.81 -10.70 19.96
C HIS A 304 -9.10 -11.04 19.22
N GLU A 305 -9.90 -11.94 19.80
CA GLU A 305 -11.31 -12.09 19.45
C GLU A 305 -12.01 -10.74 19.58
N ASP A 306 -12.83 -10.45 18.58
CA ASP A 306 -13.64 -9.24 18.44
C ASP A 306 -14.46 -8.95 19.70
N THR A 307 -13.97 -7.99 20.48
CA THR A 307 -14.82 -7.01 21.12
C THR A 307 -14.02 -5.72 21.13
N ALA A 308 -13.94 -5.05 19.97
CA ALA A 308 -13.35 -3.71 19.91
C ALA A 308 -14.17 -2.81 20.86
N PRO A 309 -13.60 -2.31 21.98
CA PRO A 309 -14.15 -1.12 22.59
C PRO A 309 -14.18 -0.04 21.50
N ASN A 310 -15.15 0.87 21.51
CA ASN A 310 -15.20 2.00 20.57
C ASN A 310 -13.83 2.71 20.52
N GLU A 311 -12.95 2.31 19.60
CA GLU A 311 -11.65 2.92 19.41
C GLU A 311 -11.92 4.29 18.82
N ILE A 312 -11.63 5.32 19.60
CA ILE A 312 -11.80 6.71 19.19
C ILE A 312 -10.85 6.95 18.02
N LEU A 313 -11.43 7.22 16.85
CA LEU A 313 -10.67 7.55 15.65
C LEU A 313 -9.91 8.85 15.87
N THR A 314 -8.65 8.88 15.46
CA THR A 314 -7.86 10.10 15.50
C THR A 314 -7.38 10.51 14.11
N ASN A 315 -7.20 11.83 13.92
CA ASN A 315 -6.64 12.41 12.70
C ASN A 315 -5.15 12.05 12.52
N ASP A 316 -4.48 11.55 13.57
CA ASP A 316 -3.08 11.14 13.56
C ASP A 316 -2.91 9.64 13.24
N ASP A 317 -4.01 8.90 13.06
CA ASP A 317 -3.95 7.47 12.76
C ASP A 317 -3.29 7.24 11.41
N VAL A 318 -2.41 6.23 11.36
CA VAL A 318 -1.70 5.86 10.14
C VAL A 318 -2.62 5.03 9.26
N LEU A 319 -3.03 5.60 8.12
CA LEU A 319 -3.98 4.97 7.20
C LEU A 319 -3.25 4.24 6.06
N GLY A 320 -3.63 2.98 5.85
CA GLY A 320 -3.13 2.14 4.76
C GLY A 320 -1.79 1.46 5.04
N ASP A 321 -1.42 0.59 4.11
CA ASP A 321 -0.27 -0.31 4.23
C ASP A 321 0.99 0.27 3.58
N ALA A 322 2.17 -0.05 4.12
CA ALA A 322 3.44 0.32 3.50
C ALA A 322 3.63 -0.36 2.14
N ILE A 323 4.35 0.32 1.25
CA ILE A 323 4.65 -0.16 -0.11
C ILE A 323 6.17 -0.10 -0.36
N PRO A 324 6.71 -0.95 -1.26
CA PRO A 324 8.14 -0.98 -1.57
C PRO A 324 8.71 0.40 -1.92
N TYR A 325 9.91 0.70 -1.42
CA TYR A 325 10.59 1.99 -1.66
C TYR A 325 10.71 2.33 -3.15
N ASP A 326 11.12 1.38 -3.98
CA ASP A 326 11.24 1.56 -5.43
C ASP A 326 9.88 1.82 -6.11
N GLN A 327 8.76 1.42 -5.50
CA GLN A 327 7.42 1.76 -5.96
C GLN A 327 7.10 3.21 -5.60
N GLN A 328 7.34 3.59 -4.33
CA GLN A 328 7.15 4.97 -3.86
C GLN A 328 7.91 5.96 -4.73
N GLU A 329 9.17 5.67 -5.07
CA GLU A 329 10.01 6.59 -5.83
C GLU A 329 9.46 6.85 -7.24
N LYS A 330 8.92 5.82 -7.91
CA LYS A 330 8.25 6.01 -9.21
C LYS A 330 6.98 6.85 -9.09
N MET A 331 6.23 6.64 -8.01
CA MET A 331 5.01 7.42 -7.75
C MET A 331 5.33 8.88 -7.41
N ARG A 332 6.45 9.14 -6.69
CA ARG A 332 6.96 10.50 -6.47
C ARG A 332 7.30 11.21 -7.78
N GLN A 333 8.02 10.51 -8.67
CA GLN A 333 8.34 11.04 -10.00
C GLN A 333 7.09 11.41 -10.79
N PHE A 334 6.05 10.56 -10.74
CA PHE A 334 4.76 10.86 -11.35
C PHE A 334 4.10 12.11 -10.75
N CYS A 335 4.11 12.28 -9.43
CA CYS A 335 3.57 13.47 -8.77
C CYS A 335 4.32 14.74 -9.20
N TYR A 336 5.66 14.73 -9.23
CA TYR A 336 6.46 15.87 -9.68
C TYR A 336 6.16 16.24 -11.14
N HIS A 337 6.11 15.23 -12.02
CA HIS A 337 5.79 15.44 -13.42
C HIS A 337 4.37 16.01 -13.61
N SER A 338 3.38 15.47 -12.90
CA SER A 338 1.98 15.91 -12.98
C SER A 338 1.79 17.35 -12.51
N LEU A 339 2.59 17.79 -11.54
CA LEU A 339 2.60 19.16 -11.02
C LEU A 339 3.51 20.11 -11.81
N LYS A 340 4.14 19.64 -12.90
CA LYS A 340 5.12 20.38 -13.70
C LYS A 340 6.26 20.99 -12.87
N LEU A 341 6.59 20.33 -11.77
CA LEU A 341 7.75 20.67 -10.96
C LEU A 341 8.97 20.07 -11.68
N GLY A 342 10.00 20.89 -11.92
CA GLY A 342 11.25 20.38 -12.49
C GLY A 342 11.71 19.17 -11.67
N ALA A 343 12.04 18.06 -12.34
CA ALA A 343 12.44 16.81 -11.67
C ALA A 343 13.47 17.15 -10.59
N GLY A 344 13.07 16.94 -9.33
CA GLY A 344 13.68 17.59 -8.16
C GLY A 344 15.19 17.72 -8.27
N ALA A 345 15.68 18.94 -8.09
CA ALA A 345 17.07 19.18 -7.78
C ALA A 345 17.48 18.19 -6.68
N LYS A 346 18.52 17.40 -6.97
CA LYS A 346 19.07 16.37 -6.09
C LYS A 346 19.17 16.91 -4.65
N GLY A 347 18.34 16.43 -3.72
CA GLY A 347 18.48 16.86 -2.34
C GLY A 347 17.40 16.37 -1.38
N THR A 348 16.14 16.71 -1.61
CA THR A 348 15.06 16.44 -0.64
C THR A 348 13.74 16.13 -1.34
N SER A 349 13.12 14.99 -1.01
CA SER A 349 11.80 14.61 -1.49
C SER A 349 10.72 15.45 -0.78
N GLN A 350 10.61 16.73 -1.12
CA GLN A 350 9.62 17.61 -0.51
C GLN A 350 8.22 17.31 -1.05
N PHE A 351 7.24 17.33 -0.15
CA PHE A 351 5.83 17.17 -0.48
C PHE A 351 5.39 18.26 -1.47
N PRO A 352 4.85 17.90 -2.64
CA PRO A 352 4.64 18.85 -3.73
C PRO A 352 3.27 19.55 -3.70
N GLY A 353 2.43 19.31 -2.68
CA GLY A 353 1.11 19.94 -2.55
C GLY A 353 1.18 21.42 -2.15
N SER A 354 0.14 22.19 -2.51
CA SER A 354 0.04 23.63 -2.25
C SER A 354 0.09 23.96 -0.76
N HIS A 355 1.10 24.65 -0.24
CA HIS A 355 1.20 24.91 1.20
C HIS A 355 0.17 25.96 1.65
N PRO A 356 -0.42 25.83 2.86
CA PRO A 356 -1.33 26.85 3.37
C PRO A 356 -0.57 28.16 3.58
N VAL A 357 -1.18 29.26 3.16
CA VAL A 357 -0.69 30.61 3.38
C VAL A 357 -1.58 31.27 4.43
N SER A 358 -1.01 31.59 5.59
CA SER A 358 -1.74 32.19 6.71
C SER A 358 -2.23 33.58 6.35
N LEU A 359 -3.54 33.83 6.30
CA LEU A 359 -4.08 35.14 5.97
C LEU A 359 -3.73 36.18 7.08
N ASN A 360 -2.67 36.95 6.88
CA ASN A 360 -2.19 37.99 7.79
C ASN A 360 -2.27 39.37 7.12
N ARG A 361 -1.82 40.43 7.81
CA ARG A 361 -1.87 41.79 7.25
C ARG A 361 -0.97 41.93 6.02
N ASP A 362 0.15 41.21 5.99
CA ASP A 362 1.19 41.34 4.96
C ASP A 362 0.74 40.73 3.64
N ASN A 363 -0.01 39.63 3.67
CA ASN A 363 -0.50 38.97 2.46
C ASN A 363 -1.98 39.26 2.13
N LEU A 364 -2.62 40.17 2.86
CA LEU A 364 -4.00 40.59 2.58
C LEU A 364 -4.15 41.14 1.15
N GLN A 365 -3.07 41.67 0.58
CA GLN A 365 -3.06 42.15 -0.80
C GLN A 365 -3.31 41.04 -1.83
N LEU A 366 -2.98 39.77 -1.53
CA LEU A 366 -3.24 38.64 -2.43
C LEU A 366 -4.74 38.53 -2.76
N LEU A 367 -5.63 38.79 -1.78
CA LEU A 367 -7.08 38.80 -1.97
C LEU A 367 -7.57 39.76 -3.06
N ARG A 368 -6.77 40.79 -3.39
CA ARG A 368 -7.09 41.77 -4.44
C ARG A 368 -6.54 41.38 -5.81
N GLN A 369 -5.56 40.50 -5.86
CA GLN A 369 -4.83 40.15 -7.08
C GLN A 369 -5.45 38.97 -7.83
N ARG A 370 -6.24 38.12 -7.17
CA ARG A 370 -6.81 36.89 -7.73
C ARG A 370 -8.28 36.75 -7.34
N TYR A 371 -9.01 35.94 -8.11
CA TYR A 371 -10.33 35.46 -7.71
C TYR A 371 -10.19 34.28 -6.75
N TYR A 372 -11.03 34.27 -5.71
CA TYR A 372 -11.00 33.25 -4.66
C TYR A 372 -12.37 32.57 -4.54
N TYR A 373 -12.33 31.28 -4.26
CA TYR A 373 -13.48 30.54 -3.74
C TYR A 373 -13.34 30.46 -2.22
N ALA A 374 -14.46 30.67 -1.51
CA ALA A 374 -14.52 30.56 -0.06
C ALA A 374 -15.26 29.29 0.34
N THR A 375 -14.76 28.65 1.39
CA THR A 375 -15.33 27.43 1.98
C THR A 375 -15.01 27.41 3.48
N TRP A 376 -15.63 26.48 4.21
CA TRP A 376 -15.33 26.28 5.62
C TRP A 376 -13.97 25.60 5.78
N LYS A 377 -13.26 25.95 6.85
CA LYS A 377 -12.01 25.28 7.20
C LYS A 377 -12.34 23.91 7.81
N ALA A 378 -11.88 22.85 7.17
CA ALA A 378 -11.93 21.52 7.75
C ALA A 378 -10.87 21.34 8.84
N ASP A 379 -11.17 20.49 9.83
CA ASP A 379 -10.23 20.08 10.85
C ASP A 379 -9.83 18.63 10.64
N GLY A 380 -8.91 18.42 9.70
CA GLY A 380 -8.44 17.10 9.31
C GLY A 380 -6.94 17.03 9.07
N THR A 381 -6.51 15.89 8.53
CA THR A 381 -5.13 15.66 8.11
C THR A 381 -5.07 15.64 6.59
N ARG A 382 -4.25 16.53 6.03
CA ARG A 382 -4.07 16.61 4.57
C ARG A 382 -3.43 15.34 4.01
N TYR A 383 -3.99 14.85 2.91
CA TYR A 383 -3.42 13.80 2.09
C TYR A 383 -3.64 14.12 0.61
N MET A 384 -2.65 13.84 -0.23
CA MET A 384 -2.93 13.60 -1.65
C MET A 384 -3.36 12.15 -1.82
N MET A 385 -4.18 11.87 -2.83
CA MET A 385 -4.61 10.51 -3.16
C MET A 385 -4.27 10.20 -4.62
N LEU A 386 -3.43 9.19 -4.82
CA LEU A 386 -3.09 8.65 -6.13
C LEU A 386 -3.87 7.36 -6.39
N ILE A 387 -4.75 7.39 -7.38
CA ILE A 387 -5.57 6.27 -7.80
C ILE A 387 -4.92 5.64 -9.04
N THR A 388 -4.67 4.34 -8.99
CA THR A 388 -4.03 3.56 -10.05
C THR A 388 -4.87 2.31 -10.37
N CYS A 389 -4.56 1.61 -11.45
CA CYS A 389 -5.26 0.38 -11.80
C CYS A 389 -5.12 -0.74 -10.75
N ASP A 390 -4.01 -0.78 -10.00
CA ASP A 390 -3.73 -1.82 -9.00
C ASP A 390 -4.10 -1.44 -7.55
N GLY A 391 -4.52 -0.20 -7.33
CA GLY A 391 -5.00 0.26 -6.04
C GLY A 391 -5.06 1.77 -5.86
N CYS A 392 -5.44 2.18 -4.65
CA CYS A 392 -5.47 3.56 -4.20
C CYS A 392 -4.34 3.80 -3.19
N TYR A 393 -3.71 4.98 -3.25
CA TYR A 393 -2.53 5.31 -2.45
C TYR A 393 -2.72 6.68 -1.81
N LEU A 394 -2.69 6.72 -0.48
CA LEU A 394 -2.62 7.96 0.28
C LEU A 394 -1.18 8.44 0.36
N VAL A 395 -1.00 9.75 0.22
CA VAL A 395 0.29 10.42 0.24
C VAL A 395 0.27 11.44 1.36
N ASP A 396 1.06 11.20 2.39
CA ASP A 396 1.15 12.08 3.56
C ASP A 396 2.07 13.29 3.29
N ARG A 397 2.16 14.20 4.26
CA ARG A 397 3.04 15.37 4.19
C ARG A 397 4.54 15.06 4.26
N ASN A 398 4.92 13.83 4.63
CA ASN A 398 6.30 13.35 4.53
C ASN A 398 6.60 12.78 3.14
N PHE A 399 5.64 12.86 2.22
CA PHE A 399 5.70 12.28 0.89
C PHE A 399 5.93 10.76 0.90
N CYS A 400 5.34 10.11 1.91
CA CYS A 400 5.24 8.66 2.05
C CYS A 400 3.93 8.17 1.45
N PHE A 401 4.00 7.06 0.72
CA PHE A 401 2.85 6.46 0.06
C PHE A 401 2.39 5.25 0.86
N ARG A 402 1.07 5.18 1.12
CA ARG A 402 0.43 4.04 1.78
C ARG A 402 -0.74 3.55 0.96
N ARG A 403 -0.79 2.24 0.70
CA ARG A 403 -1.85 1.63 -0.10
C ARG A 403 -3.12 1.48 0.74
N VAL A 404 -4.26 1.81 0.18
CA VAL A 404 -5.59 1.58 0.75
C VAL A 404 -6.45 0.80 -0.24
N GLN A 405 -7.25 -0.13 0.28
CA GLN A 405 -8.13 -0.95 -0.55
C GLN A 405 -9.47 -0.24 -0.73
N MET A 406 -9.62 0.41 -1.88
CA MET A 406 -10.81 1.15 -2.29
C MET A 406 -10.99 1.05 -3.80
N ARG A 407 -12.23 1.27 -4.27
CA ARG A 407 -12.60 1.10 -5.68
C ARG A 407 -13.01 2.42 -6.34
N PHE A 408 -12.38 2.77 -7.46
CA PHE A 408 -12.66 4.01 -8.19
C PHE A 408 -13.01 3.70 -9.66
N PRO A 409 -14.30 3.46 -9.97
CA PRO A 409 -14.76 3.19 -11.33
C PRO A 409 -14.63 4.42 -12.21
N LEU A 410 -14.34 4.22 -13.50
CA LEU A 410 -14.45 5.28 -14.50
C LEU A 410 -15.91 5.63 -14.77
N ARG A 411 -16.13 6.85 -15.25
CA ARG A 411 -17.41 7.29 -15.78
C ARG A 411 -17.87 6.38 -16.91
N GLN A 412 -19.03 5.76 -16.72
CA GLN A 412 -19.64 4.88 -17.72
C GLN A 412 -20.31 5.69 -18.83
N THR A 413 -20.17 5.23 -20.06
CA THR A 413 -20.98 5.69 -21.20
C THR A 413 -22.20 4.79 -21.48
N ASN A 414 -22.25 3.57 -20.91
CA ASN A 414 -23.34 2.59 -21.07
C ASN A 414 -23.77 1.99 -19.72
N GLU A 415 -25.05 1.62 -19.59
CA GLU A 415 -25.70 1.08 -18.37
C GLU A 415 -25.20 -0.33 -17.96
N GLY A 416 -23.96 -0.45 -17.49
CA GLY A 416 -23.43 -1.69 -16.95
C GLY A 416 -22.24 -1.45 -16.03
N LEU A 417 -21.98 -2.37 -15.09
CA LEU A 417 -20.90 -2.25 -14.10
C LEU A 417 -19.57 -1.82 -14.75
N ALA A 418 -18.96 -0.75 -14.21
CA ALA A 418 -17.71 -0.21 -14.74
C ALA A 418 -16.61 -1.27 -14.60
N LYS A 419 -16.18 -1.81 -15.75
CA LYS A 419 -15.07 -2.77 -15.78
C LYS A 419 -13.71 -2.09 -15.59
N GLU A 420 -13.65 -0.81 -15.91
CA GLU A 420 -12.42 -0.01 -15.89
C GLU A 420 -12.42 0.92 -14.67
N THR A 421 -11.25 1.00 -14.05
CA THR A 421 -10.96 1.88 -12.92
C THR A 421 -10.01 2.98 -13.35
N HIS A 422 -9.96 4.07 -12.58
CA HIS A 422 -8.99 5.12 -12.81
C HIS A 422 -7.55 4.59 -12.78
N ASN A 423 -6.70 5.18 -13.62
CA ASN A 423 -5.28 4.86 -13.61
C ASN A 423 -4.42 6.14 -13.68
N LEU A 424 -3.65 6.41 -12.63
CA LEU A 424 -2.84 7.63 -12.48
C LEU A 424 -3.70 8.91 -12.39
N THR A 425 -4.77 8.85 -11.59
CA THR A 425 -5.55 10.04 -11.18
C THR A 425 -5.02 10.54 -9.84
N LEU A 426 -4.68 11.83 -9.74
CA LEU A 426 -4.08 12.44 -8.56
C LEU A 426 -4.99 13.54 -8.00
N LEU A 427 -5.39 13.38 -6.75
CA LEU A 427 -6.28 14.28 -6.01
C LEU A 427 -5.52 14.92 -4.85
N ASP A 428 -5.85 16.17 -4.55
CA ASP A 428 -5.44 16.83 -3.30
C ASP A 428 -6.66 17.03 -2.40
N GLY A 429 -6.49 16.89 -1.10
CA GLY A 429 -7.60 16.89 -0.17
C GLY A 429 -7.21 16.64 1.28
N GLU A 430 -8.24 16.48 2.11
CA GLU A 430 -8.09 16.38 3.55
C GLU A 430 -8.95 15.25 4.12
N MET A 431 -8.37 14.45 5.01
CA MET A 431 -9.05 13.41 5.76
C MET A 431 -9.64 14.01 7.04
N VAL A 432 -10.96 13.98 7.16
CA VAL A 432 -11.70 14.44 8.36
C VAL A 432 -12.38 13.27 9.05
N ILE A 433 -12.73 13.47 10.32
CA ILE A 433 -13.53 12.54 11.11
C ILE A 433 -14.89 13.20 11.39
N ASP A 434 -15.95 12.55 10.93
CA ASP A 434 -17.31 12.95 11.24
C ASP A 434 -17.83 12.12 12.42
N THR A 435 -18.40 12.79 13.42
CA THR A 435 -19.12 12.13 14.52
C THR A 435 -20.62 12.16 14.21
N LEU A 436 -21.20 10.99 13.94
CA LEU A 436 -22.65 10.85 13.73
C LEU A 436 -23.40 10.85 15.07
N GLU A 437 -24.73 11.02 15.02
CA GLU A 437 -25.63 11.19 16.18
C GLU A 437 -25.53 10.07 17.24
N GLU A 438 -25.02 8.88 16.89
CA GLU A 438 -24.83 7.74 17.79
C GLU A 438 -23.39 7.58 18.33
N GLN A 439 -22.56 8.63 18.34
CA GLN A 439 -21.12 8.57 18.66
C GLN A 439 -20.29 7.68 17.72
N LYS A 440 -20.88 7.26 16.59
CA LYS A 440 -20.16 6.51 15.56
C LYS A 440 -19.31 7.47 14.75
N GLN A 441 -18.00 7.37 14.94
CA GLN A 441 -17.02 8.13 14.16
C GLN A 441 -16.78 7.45 12.80
N THR A 442 -16.75 8.25 11.73
CA THR A 442 -16.42 7.77 10.39
C THR A 442 -15.45 8.71 9.72
N ARG A 443 -14.54 8.16 8.90
CA ARG A 443 -13.60 8.95 8.12
C ARG A 443 -14.19 9.37 6.79
N ARG A 444 -13.86 10.59 6.37
CA ARG A 444 -14.26 11.15 5.09
C ARG A 444 -13.08 11.91 4.48
N TYR A 445 -12.74 11.58 3.25
CA TYR A 445 -11.77 12.30 2.44
C TYR A 445 -12.49 13.38 1.63
N LEU A 446 -12.17 14.64 1.94
CA LEU A 446 -12.64 15.84 1.25
C LEU A 446 -11.68 16.19 0.13
N ILE A 447 -12.10 16.00 -1.11
CA ILE A 447 -11.31 16.41 -2.28
C ILE A 447 -11.39 17.94 -2.42
N TYR A 448 -10.22 18.57 -2.44
CA TYR A 448 -10.06 20.01 -2.64
C TYR A 448 -9.79 20.32 -4.11
N ASP A 449 -8.97 19.50 -4.76
CA ASP A 449 -8.54 19.76 -6.13
C ASP A 449 -8.18 18.48 -6.90
N LEU A 450 -8.19 18.59 -8.22
CA LEU A 450 -7.80 17.55 -9.15
C LEU A 450 -6.52 17.97 -9.87
N ILE A 451 -5.44 17.23 -9.65
CA ILE A 451 -4.12 17.52 -10.22
C ILE A 451 -3.95 16.83 -11.56
N ALA A 452 -4.31 15.54 -11.62
CA ALA A 452 -4.24 14.73 -12.83
C ALA A 452 -5.42 13.78 -12.90
N ILE A 453 -5.90 13.50 -14.12
CA ILE A 453 -6.93 12.49 -14.38
C ILE A 453 -6.41 11.51 -15.42
N ASN A 454 -6.44 10.22 -15.08
CA ASN A 454 -6.03 9.16 -15.98
C ASN A 454 -4.69 9.42 -16.70
N SER A 455 -3.64 9.77 -15.94
CA SER A 455 -2.29 10.18 -16.37
C SER A 455 -2.14 11.59 -16.98
N VAL A 456 -3.22 12.29 -17.26
CA VAL A 456 -3.19 13.63 -17.87
C VAL A 456 -3.23 14.70 -16.78
N SER A 457 -2.18 15.53 -16.71
CA SER A 457 -2.16 16.71 -15.84
C SER A 457 -3.22 17.72 -16.28
N VAL A 458 -3.99 18.23 -15.33
CA VAL A 458 -5.04 19.23 -15.56
C VAL A 458 -4.76 20.53 -14.80
N ILE A 459 -3.56 20.71 -14.26
CA ILE A 459 -3.24 21.82 -13.36
C ILE A 459 -3.37 23.20 -14.01
N GLU A 460 -3.27 23.30 -15.33
CA GLU A 460 -3.40 24.56 -16.08
C GLU A 460 -4.85 24.93 -16.39
N ARG A 461 -5.81 24.04 -16.13
CA ARG A 461 -7.22 24.36 -16.30
C ARG A 461 -7.70 25.27 -15.17
N PRO A 462 -8.70 26.14 -15.44
CA PRO A 462 -9.36 26.91 -14.40
C PRO A 462 -9.86 26.03 -13.26
N PHE A 463 -9.76 26.51 -12.02
CA PHE A 463 -10.19 25.75 -10.84
C PHE A 463 -11.63 25.24 -10.95
N CYS A 464 -12.56 26.06 -11.46
CA CYS A 464 -13.95 25.65 -11.65
C CYS A 464 -14.14 24.47 -12.61
N GLU A 465 -13.29 24.34 -13.63
CA GLU A 465 -13.30 23.17 -14.52
C GLU A 465 -12.81 21.93 -13.78
N ARG A 466 -11.67 22.02 -13.08
CA ARG A 466 -11.10 20.91 -12.31
C ARG A 466 -12.06 20.44 -11.23
N TRP A 467 -12.71 21.38 -10.56
CA TRP A 467 -13.77 21.13 -9.59
C TRP A 467 -14.96 20.35 -10.17
N ASN A 468 -15.46 20.79 -11.32
CA ASN A 468 -16.54 20.08 -12.02
C ASN A 468 -16.10 18.68 -12.49
N MET A 469 -14.82 18.50 -12.84
CA MET A 469 -14.26 17.19 -13.19
C MET A 469 -14.22 16.25 -11.98
N VAL A 470 -13.91 16.74 -10.77
CA VAL A 470 -13.99 15.92 -9.54
C VAL A 470 -15.38 15.32 -9.38
N GLU A 471 -16.43 16.14 -9.54
CA GLU A 471 -17.81 15.67 -9.40
C GLU A 471 -18.14 14.62 -10.48
N LYS A 472 -17.97 14.97 -11.76
CA LYS A 472 -18.43 14.14 -12.88
C LYS A 472 -17.62 12.88 -13.11
N GLU A 473 -16.31 12.94 -12.84
CA GLU A 473 -15.40 11.85 -13.21
C GLU A 473 -15.01 10.99 -12.01
N VAL A 474 -15.12 11.46 -10.76
CA VAL A 474 -14.70 10.70 -9.56
C VAL A 474 -15.88 10.39 -8.64
N ILE A 475 -16.70 11.40 -8.29
CA ILE A 475 -17.77 11.26 -7.29
C ILE A 475 -19.02 10.60 -7.88
N GLU A 476 -19.54 11.13 -9.00
CA GLU A 476 -20.73 10.59 -9.66
C GLU A 476 -20.57 9.10 -10.03
N PRO A 477 -19.46 8.64 -10.66
CA PRO A 477 -19.31 7.23 -11.02
C PRO A 477 -19.31 6.29 -9.81
N ARG A 478 -18.68 6.70 -8.70
CA ARG A 478 -18.71 5.96 -7.43
C ARG A 478 -20.12 5.88 -6.85
N ASN A 479 -20.87 6.98 -6.88
CA ASN A 479 -22.23 7.03 -6.36
C ASN A 479 -23.19 6.18 -7.20
N ILE A 480 -23.08 6.23 -8.53
CA ILE A 480 -23.86 5.41 -9.46
C ILE A 480 -23.57 3.92 -9.23
N GLU A 481 -22.28 3.53 -9.18
CA GLU A 481 -21.91 2.12 -8.94
C GLU A 481 -22.40 1.65 -7.56
N ARG A 482 -22.28 2.49 -6.53
CA ARG A 482 -22.77 2.18 -5.18
C ARG A 482 -24.28 1.96 -5.16
N GLN A 483 -25.06 2.81 -5.83
CA GLN A 483 -26.51 2.65 -5.93
C GLN A 483 -26.88 1.38 -6.69
N PHE A 484 -26.22 1.11 -7.82
CA PHE A 484 -26.42 -0.10 -8.61
C PHE A 484 -26.15 -1.37 -7.79
N ILE A 485 -25.03 -1.40 -7.05
CA ILE A 485 -24.68 -2.53 -6.19
C ILE A 485 -25.67 -2.69 -5.05
N HIS A 486 -26.11 -1.61 -4.41
CA HIS A 486 -27.10 -1.65 -3.33
C HIS A 486 -28.45 -2.20 -3.79
N GLN A 487 -28.85 -1.92 -5.03
CA GLN A 487 -30.08 -2.45 -5.63
C GLN A 487 -29.91 -3.90 -6.14
N SER A 488 -28.68 -4.38 -6.30
CA SER A 488 -28.40 -5.75 -6.73
C SER A 488 -28.80 -6.76 -5.65
N ARG A 489 -29.42 -7.87 -6.06
CA ARG A 489 -29.76 -8.99 -5.17
C ARG A 489 -28.52 -9.71 -4.64
N ASN A 490 -27.39 -9.60 -5.33
CA ASN A 490 -26.13 -10.23 -4.93
C ASN A 490 -25.00 -9.20 -5.11
N PRO A 491 -24.79 -8.30 -4.13
CA PRO A 491 -23.77 -7.27 -4.21
C PRO A 491 -22.38 -7.90 -4.15
N HIS A 492 -21.59 -7.72 -5.20
CA HIS A 492 -20.23 -8.28 -5.26
C HIS A 492 -19.25 -7.50 -4.36
N TYR A 493 -19.45 -6.19 -4.15
CA TYR A 493 -18.54 -5.30 -3.42
C TYR A 493 -19.29 -4.52 -2.33
N ARG A 494 -18.64 -4.29 -1.17
CA ARG A 494 -19.21 -3.61 0.00
C ARG A 494 -18.56 -2.25 0.24
N TYR A 495 -19.18 -1.20 -0.29
CA TYR A 495 -18.72 0.18 -0.11
C TYR A 495 -18.72 0.65 1.35
N ASP A 496 -19.51 0.04 2.22
CA ASP A 496 -19.57 0.31 3.66
C ASP A 496 -18.35 -0.20 4.44
N MET A 497 -17.59 -1.14 3.86
CA MET A 497 -16.36 -1.69 4.45
C MET A 497 -15.10 -0.91 4.05
N GLU A 498 -15.22 0.07 3.14
CA GLU A 498 -14.10 0.92 2.79
C GLU A 498 -13.62 1.76 3.99
N PRO A 499 -12.31 2.03 4.11
CA PRO A 499 -11.73 2.69 5.28
C PRO A 499 -12.22 4.14 5.49
N PHE A 500 -12.74 4.79 4.45
CA PHE A 500 -13.30 6.13 4.49
C PHE A 500 -14.22 6.40 3.30
N ARG A 501 -15.12 7.36 3.46
CA ARG A 501 -15.95 7.89 2.37
C ARG A 501 -15.19 8.94 1.59
N VAL A 502 -15.57 9.17 0.33
CA VAL A 502 -14.96 10.19 -0.54
C VAL A 502 -16.05 11.17 -0.97
N CYS A 503 -15.81 12.47 -0.81
CA CYS A 503 -16.65 13.51 -1.39
C CYS A 503 -15.80 14.71 -1.80
N ARG A 504 -16.31 15.54 -2.71
CA ARG A 504 -15.73 16.88 -2.88
C ARG A 504 -16.05 17.75 -1.68
N LEU A 505 -15.21 18.75 -1.43
CA LEU A 505 -15.52 19.80 -0.47
C LEU A 505 -16.81 20.53 -0.92
N ILE A 506 -17.61 21.01 0.02
CA ILE A 506 -18.82 21.79 -0.32
C ILE A 506 -18.40 23.26 -0.34
N THR A 507 -18.51 23.91 -1.49
CA THR A 507 -18.58 25.37 -1.56
C THR A 507 -20.06 25.73 -1.36
N SER A 508 -20.37 26.53 -0.34
CA SER A 508 -21.70 27.14 -0.27
C SER A 508 -21.87 28.00 -1.51
N ASP A 509 -22.68 27.53 -2.46
CA ASP A 509 -23.24 28.38 -3.51
C ASP A 509 -24.15 29.38 -2.81
N TYR A 510 -23.58 30.50 -2.36
CA TYR A 510 -24.35 31.68 -2.02
C TYR A 510 -24.93 32.23 -3.32
N ASN A 511 -26.15 31.82 -3.65
CA ASN A 511 -27.05 32.55 -4.55
C ASN A 511 -28.20 33.12 -3.73
#